data_AF-A0A914LM56-F1
#
_entry.id   AF-A0A914LM56-F1
#
_cell.length_a   1.000
_cell.length_b   1.000
_cell.length_c   1.000
_cell.angle_alpha   90.00
_cell.angle_beta   90.00
_cell.angle_gamma   90.00
#
_symmetry.space_group_name_H-M   'P 1'
#
loop_
_entity.id
_entity.type
_entity.pdbx_description
1 polymer ?
#
loop_
_entity_poly.entity_id
_entity_poly.type
_entity_poly.pdbx_seq_one_letter_code
_entity_poly.pdbx_strand_id
1 'polypeptide(L)'
;MVDAYLTHGSKLVDITNEFLKACEELETGEFSMSNDFKISHAMSAIEIMDPKMDSGMEFFEWKMLNFTDKAKLTQEILRLPVKEIIATFDATFATIASWLNSQPLDQTIFSNLCMCDSELIKNNIYLYTLSTATLHFISLLKLYFRCASVSNEEDVCLQTGHNVPSYDRTFVSTNLTDAIAKLRKTLRGNNTATEKHEFQALLIRFEFFSSLLEMFDFLLPSKGTLYLLNAGINETEIDPFIPNLYSAGEQLQKCLHFHKRILATINFGKQPPKDERDSLFDWLSTFDSNTYLYMSTAGLPRKLQLFSRLEGYKYIEDTLETIGEIIMSVPDYVTTTWGILVNNPIYDQNSDVQELRDPSISQIKGPPSRKGWIGDPPSLANKPKK
;
A
#
# COMPACT_ATOMS: atom_id res chain seq x y z
N MET A 1 14.25 28.50 8.37
CA MET A 1 13.87 27.44 7.40
C MET A 1 14.81 27.45 6.19
N VAL A 2 15.20 28.61 5.67
CA VAL A 2 16.20 28.71 4.57
C VAL A 2 17.60 28.26 4.99
N ASP A 3 18.00 28.49 6.25
CA ASP A 3 19.33 28.10 6.77
C ASP A 3 19.57 26.59 6.81
N ALA A 4 18.52 25.77 6.78
CA ALA A 4 18.63 24.31 6.82
C ALA A 4 19.14 23.70 5.49
N TYR A 5 19.07 24.46 4.39
CA TYR A 5 19.52 24.04 3.06
C TYR A 5 20.90 24.58 2.67
N LEU A 6 21.49 25.43 3.52
CA LEU A 6 22.85 25.94 3.32
C LEU A 6 23.84 24.92 3.87
N THR A 7 24.43 24.13 2.99
CA THR A 7 25.60 23.33 3.34
C THR A 7 26.80 24.25 3.64
N HIS A 8 27.52 23.90 4.71
CA HIS A 8 28.85 24.40 5.12
C HIS A 8 29.36 25.69 4.45
N GLY A 9 28.95 26.85 4.96
CA GLY A 9 29.58 28.15 4.60
C GLY A 9 29.03 28.82 3.34
N SER A 10 27.97 28.29 2.73
CA SER A 10 27.29 28.91 1.59
C SER A 10 26.58 30.20 2.02
N LYS A 11 26.72 31.28 1.22
CA LYS A 11 26.04 32.56 1.44
C LYS A 11 24.91 32.74 0.44
N LEU A 12 23.71 33.05 0.94
CA LEU A 12 22.59 33.47 0.09
C LEU A 12 22.87 34.85 -0.49
N VAL A 13 22.67 34.98 -1.80
CA VAL A 13 22.76 36.25 -2.53
C VAL A 13 21.40 36.52 -3.14
N ASP A 14 20.83 37.69 -2.86
CA ASP A 14 19.58 38.14 -3.46
C ASP A 14 19.85 38.62 -4.90
N ILE A 15 19.27 37.91 -5.87
CA ILE A 15 19.40 38.20 -7.30
C ILE A 15 18.12 38.78 -7.92
N THR A 16 17.13 39.17 -7.10
CA THR A 16 15.79 39.55 -7.58
C THR A 16 15.85 40.66 -8.64
N ASN A 17 16.60 41.74 -8.38
CA ASN A 17 16.71 42.87 -9.30
C ASN A 17 17.49 42.53 -10.58
N GLU A 18 18.50 41.67 -10.48
CA GLU A 18 19.31 41.24 -11.63
C GLU A 18 18.49 40.33 -12.54
N PHE A 19 17.73 39.40 -11.95
CA PHE A 19 16.83 38.51 -12.65
C PHE A 19 15.72 39.27 -13.38
N LEU A 20 15.06 40.22 -12.72
CA LEU A 20 14.00 41.04 -13.35
C LEU A 20 14.51 41.84 -14.55
N LYS A 21 15.71 42.43 -14.45
CA LYS A 21 16.34 43.14 -15.59
C LYS A 21 16.63 42.21 -16.75
N ALA A 22 17.14 41.00 -16.49
CA ALA A 22 17.39 40.03 -17.56
C ALA A 22 16.08 39.58 -18.22
N CYS A 23 14.98 39.49 -17.47
CA CYS A 23 13.67 39.18 -18.04
C CYS A 23 13.11 40.29 -18.95
N GLU A 24 13.47 41.56 -18.72
CA GLU A 24 13.08 42.68 -19.60
C GLU A 24 13.69 42.59 -21.00
N GLU A 25 14.77 41.81 -21.18
CA GLU A 25 15.42 41.58 -22.47
C GLU A 25 14.69 40.53 -23.34
N LEU A 26 13.74 39.76 -22.78
CA LEU A 26 12.99 38.74 -23.51
C LEU A 26 11.86 39.34 -24.33
N GLU A 27 11.71 38.89 -25.59
CA GLU A 27 10.56 39.28 -26.41
C GLU A 27 9.29 38.53 -25.97
N THR A 28 8.12 39.09 -26.32
CA THR A 28 6.84 38.45 -26.00
C THR A 28 6.72 37.10 -26.71
N GLY A 29 6.60 36.02 -25.94
CA GLY A 29 6.51 34.65 -26.46
C GLY A 29 7.84 33.90 -26.47
N GLU A 30 8.95 34.54 -26.08
CA GLU A 30 10.22 33.86 -25.88
C GLU A 30 10.28 33.17 -24.51
N PHE A 31 10.95 32.02 -24.48
CA PHE A 31 11.19 31.24 -23.28
C PHE A 31 12.69 31.03 -23.10
N SER A 32 13.23 31.40 -21.93
CA SER A 32 14.59 31.04 -21.54
C SER A 32 14.57 29.70 -20.81
N MET A 33 14.95 28.63 -21.50
CA MET A 33 14.97 27.26 -20.98
C MET A 33 16.14 26.46 -21.56
N SER A 34 16.51 25.35 -20.91
CA SER A 34 17.54 24.44 -21.42
C SER A 34 17.10 23.80 -22.74
N ASN A 35 18.04 23.54 -23.64
CA ASN A 35 17.79 22.88 -24.94
C ASN A 35 17.17 21.47 -24.80
N ASP A 36 17.42 20.80 -23.68
CA ASP A 36 16.89 19.45 -23.43
C ASP A 36 15.50 19.47 -22.76
N PHE A 37 15.03 20.64 -22.32
CA PHE A 37 13.71 20.77 -21.71
C PHE A 37 12.63 20.86 -22.79
N LYS A 38 11.49 20.21 -22.57
CA LYS A 38 10.32 20.29 -23.45
C LYS A 38 9.20 21.01 -22.74
N ILE A 39 8.54 21.95 -23.42
CA ILE A 39 7.40 22.70 -22.88
C ILE A 39 6.26 21.76 -22.43
N SER A 40 6.10 20.61 -23.09
CA SER A 40 5.13 19.58 -22.67
C SER A 40 5.35 19.09 -21.24
N HIS A 41 6.57 19.13 -20.71
CA HIS A 41 6.83 18.79 -19.31
C HIS A 41 6.30 19.86 -18.34
N ALA A 42 6.21 21.12 -18.78
CA ALA A 42 5.63 22.20 -17.97
C ALA A 42 4.10 22.10 -17.85
N MET A 43 3.44 21.27 -18.67
CA MET A 43 1.98 21.08 -18.59
C MET A 43 1.53 20.38 -17.29
N SER A 44 2.43 19.67 -16.61
CA SER A 44 2.18 19.07 -15.30
C SER A 44 2.73 19.92 -14.15
N ALA A 45 3.23 21.14 -14.43
CA ALA A 45 3.76 22.02 -13.40
C ALA A 45 2.62 22.53 -12.49
N ILE A 46 2.96 22.73 -11.23
CA ILE A 46 2.04 23.28 -10.22
C ILE A 46 2.27 24.78 -10.11
N GLU A 47 1.17 25.53 -10.20
CA GLU A 47 1.18 26.96 -9.97
C GLU A 47 1.02 27.24 -8.47
N ILE A 48 2.07 27.79 -7.86
CA ILE A 48 2.07 28.18 -6.44
C ILE A 48 1.13 29.39 -6.27
N MET A 49 0.39 29.43 -5.16
CA MET A 49 -0.63 30.43 -4.85
C MET A 49 -1.94 30.34 -5.65
N ASP A 50 -2.13 29.34 -6.51
CA ASP A 50 -3.45 29.03 -7.09
C ASP A 50 -4.18 28.00 -6.20
N PRO A 51 -5.35 28.33 -5.60
CA PRO A 51 -6.08 27.39 -4.73
C PRO A 51 -6.50 26.07 -5.38
N LYS A 52 -6.51 25.96 -6.72
CA LYS A 52 -6.85 24.74 -7.46
C LYS A 52 -5.64 23.89 -7.83
N MET A 53 -4.44 24.46 -7.74
CA MET A 53 -3.20 23.79 -8.15
C MET A 53 -2.25 23.58 -6.97
N ASP A 54 -2.25 24.52 -6.02
CA ASP A 54 -1.38 24.55 -4.85
C ASP A 54 -2.11 24.00 -3.62
N SER A 55 -1.80 22.76 -3.28
CA SER A 55 -2.28 22.12 -2.06
C SER A 55 -1.73 22.78 -0.77
N GLY A 56 -0.67 23.58 -0.87
CA GLY A 56 -0.11 24.35 0.24
C GLY A 56 -0.90 25.61 0.61
N MET A 57 -1.90 25.99 -0.20
CA MET A 57 -2.76 27.15 0.08
C MET A 57 -3.83 26.88 1.15
N GLU A 58 -4.16 25.61 1.42
CA GLU A 58 -5.10 25.26 2.48
C GLU A 58 -4.38 25.31 3.84
N PHE A 59 -4.79 26.25 4.69
CA PHE A 59 -4.27 26.35 6.06
C PHE A 59 -5.15 25.51 7.00
N PHE A 60 -4.57 24.48 7.60
CA PHE A 60 -5.23 23.60 8.57
C PHE A 60 -4.38 23.44 9.82
N GLU A 61 -4.99 23.03 10.93
CA GLU A 61 -4.25 22.78 12.18
C GLU A 61 -3.43 21.50 12.05
N TRP A 62 -2.13 21.61 12.29
CA TRP A 62 -1.16 20.58 11.92
C TRP A 62 -1.12 19.42 12.92
N LYS A 63 -2.11 18.53 12.89
CA LYS A 63 -2.19 17.37 13.79
C LYS A 63 -1.03 16.39 13.55
N MET A 64 -0.62 16.18 12.29
CA MET A 64 0.58 15.39 11.97
C MET A 64 1.87 15.99 12.56
N LEU A 65 2.12 17.30 12.41
CA LEU A 65 3.32 17.93 13.00
C LEU A 65 3.30 17.85 14.53
N ASN A 66 2.11 17.98 15.14
CA ASN A 66 1.95 17.76 16.57
C ASN A 66 2.21 16.29 16.96
N PHE A 67 1.98 15.33 16.07
CA PHE A 67 2.20 13.91 16.34
C PHE A 67 3.69 13.56 16.31
N THR A 68 4.47 14.12 15.37
CA THR A 68 5.91 13.88 15.24
C THR A 68 6.73 14.70 16.25
N ASP A 69 6.37 15.96 16.46
CA ASP A 69 7.22 16.92 17.19
C ASP A 69 6.80 17.11 18.65
N LYS A 70 5.54 16.81 19.01
CA LYS A 70 5.03 17.04 20.37
C LYS A 70 4.69 15.74 21.08
N ALA A 71 5.46 15.46 22.13
CA ALA A 71 5.21 14.33 23.04
C ALA A 71 3.77 14.25 23.56
N LYS A 72 3.04 15.37 23.70
CA LYS A 72 1.68 15.38 24.25
C LYS A 72 0.68 14.58 23.41
N LEU A 73 0.61 14.84 22.09
CA LEU A 73 -0.35 14.14 21.22
C LEU A 73 0.01 12.66 21.09
N THR A 74 1.31 12.35 20.97
CA THR A 74 1.80 10.96 21.00
C THR A 74 1.39 10.26 22.29
N GLN A 75 1.53 10.91 23.45
CA GLN A 75 1.12 10.34 24.74
C GLN A 75 -0.40 10.14 24.85
N GLU A 76 -1.21 11.02 24.27
CA GLU A 76 -2.67 10.87 24.19
C GLU A 76 -3.03 9.64 23.34
N ILE A 77 -2.43 9.48 22.16
CA ILE A 77 -2.62 8.33 21.28
C ILE A 77 -2.18 7.02 21.96
N LEU A 78 -1.06 7.03 22.69
CA LEU A 78 -0.59 5.85 23.41
C LEU A 78 -1.56 5.37 24.50
N ARG A 79 -2.41 6.26 25.03
CA ARG A 79 -3.36 5.99 26.12
C ARG A 79 -4.80 5.84 25.65
N LEU A 80 -5.02 5.62 24.37
CA LEU A 80 -6.37 5.48 23.82
C LEU A 80 -7.14 4.33 24.48
N PRO A 81 -8.43 4.54 24.79
CA PRO A 81 -9.28 3.47 25.29
C PRO A 81 -9.48 2.40 24.21
N VAL A 82 -9.74 1.17 24.64
CA VAL A 82 -9.94 0.00 23.75
C VAL A 82 -11.01 0.28 22.70
N LYS A 83 -12.11 0.90 23.11
CA LYS A 83 -13.18 1.40 22.23
C LYS A 83 -12.68 2.28 21.07
N GLU A 84 -11.73 3.18 21.32
CA GLU A 84 -11.17 4.03 20.25
C GLU A 84 -10.21 3.24 19.36
N ILE A 85 -9.41 2.32 19.93
CA ILE A 85 -8.55 1.41 19.16
C ILE A 85 -9.36 0.53 18.20
N ILE A 86 -10.51 0.01 18.65
CA ILE A 86 -11.45 -0.76 17.81
C ILE A 86 -11.90 0.09 16.61
N ALA A 87 -12.30 1.33 16.84
CA ALA A 87 -12.74 2.22 15.77
C ALA A 87 -11.58 2.61 14.83
N THR A 88 -10.37 2.83 15.35
CA THR A 88 -9.16 3.01 14.54
C THR A 88 -8.87 1.80 13.67
N PHE A 89 -9.04 0.59 14.18
CA PHE A 89 -8.89 -0.65 13.41
C PHE A 89 -9.89 -0.71 12.26
N ASP A 90 -11.17 -0.48 12.54
CA ASP A 90 -12.24 -0.49 11.55
C ASP A 90 -12.04 0.58 10.46
N ALA A 91 -11.66 1.81 10.87
CA ALA A 91 -11.33 2.89 9.96
C ALA A 91 -10.11 2.57 9.09
N THR A 92 -9.10 1.87 9.63
CA THR A 92 -7.93 1.44 8.86
C THR A 92 -8.31 0.45 7.75
N PHE A 93 -9.24 -0.47 8.02
CA PHE A 93 -9.74 -1.37 6.98
C PHE A 93 -10.59 -0.64 5.93
N ALA A 94 -11.34 0.40 6.33
CA ALA A 94 -12.05 1.25 5.39
C ALA A 94 -11.10 2.06 4.49
N THR A 95 -9.97 2.53 5.01
CA THR A 95 -8.95 3.21 4.17
C THR A 95 -8.23 2.24 3.23
N ILE A 96 -7.95 1.01 3.66
CA ILE A 96 -7.44 -0.05 2.77
C ILE A 96 -8.44 -0.34 1.65
N ALA A 97 -9.72 -0.52 1.97
CA ALA A 97 -10.76 -0.75 0.97
C ALA A 97 -10.89 0.43 -0.01
N SER A 98 -10.81 1.67 0.50
CA SER A 98 -10.84 2.87 -0.34
C SER A 98 -9.65 2.93 -1.29
N TRP A 99 -8.45 2.57 -0.82
CA TRP A 99 -7.24 2.48 -1.65
C TRP A 99 -7.38 1.45 -2.77
N LEU A 100 -7.90 0.27 -2.45
CA LEU A 100 -8.17 -0.78 -3.43
C LEU A 100 -9.25 -0.37 -4.43
N ASN A 101 -10.16 0.52 -4.05
CA ASN A 101 -11.13 1.17 -4.94
C ASN A 101 -10.57 2.46 -5.59
N SER A 102 -9.31 2.39 -6.03
CA SER A 102 -8.59 3.40 -6.83
C SER A 102 -8.37 4.77 -6.17
N GLN A 103 -8.57 4.92 -4.86
CA GLN A 103 -8.16 6.15 -4.16
C GLN A 103 -6.64 6.18 -3.92
N PRO A 104 -5.98 7.35 -3.90
CA PRO A 104 -4.54 7.43 -3.67
C PRO A 104 -4.08 6.88 -2.32
N LEU A 105 -2.99 6.12 -2.32
CA LEU A 105 -2.43 5.50 -1.11
C LEU A 105 -2.06 6.52 -0.03
N ASP A 106 -1.40 7.62 -0.41
CA ASP A 106 -1.03 8.73 0.50
C ASP A 106 -2.24 9.41 1.17
N GLN A 107 -3.38 9.46 0.48
CA GLN A 107 -4.58 10.13 0.98
C GLN A 107 -5.47 9.21 1.80
N THR A 108 -5.36 7.90 1.58
CA THR A 108 -6.19 6.89 2.25
C THR A 108 -5.51 6.38 3.50
N ILE A 109 -4.55 5.48 3.38
CA ILE A 109 -4.00 4.74 4.51
C ILE A 109 -3.16 5.66 5.39
N PHE A 110 -2.41 6.58 4.78
CA PHE A 110 -1.60 7.56 5.50
C PHE A 110 -2.40 8.73 6.09
N SER A 111 -3.74 8.77 5.93
CA SER A 111 -4.58 9.60 6.81
C SER A 111 -4.56 9.10 8.26
N ASN A 112 -4.19 7.84 8.49
CA ASN A 112 -3.94 7.31 9.81
C ASN A 112 -2.51 7.63 10.27
N LEU A 113 -2.38 8.49 11.27
CA LEU A 113 -1.11 8.93 11.86
C LEU A 113 -0.26 7.75 12.36
N CYS A 114 -0.90 6.67 12.81
CA CYS A 114 -0.20 5.46 13.25
C CYS A 114 0.59 4.76 12.13
N MET A 115 0.24 5.01 10.86
CA MET A 115 0.92 4.44 9.68
C MET A 115 2.10 5.31 9.23
N CYS A 116 2.11 6.58 9.62
CA CYS A 116 3.14 7.55 9.22
C CYS A 116 4.45 7.31 9.96
N ASP A 117 4.37 7.07 11.27
CA ASP A 117 5.52 6.69 12.10
C ASP A 117 5.09 5.71 13.21
N SER A 118 5.38 4.43 12.98
CA SER A 118 5.04 3.38 13.94
C SER A 118 5.92 3.39 15.21
N GLU A 119 7.14 3.95 15.16
CA GLU A 119 8.06 3.86 16.31
C GLU A 119 7.56 4.74 17.46
N LEU A 120 6.87 5.85 17.14
CA LEU A 120 6.22 6.73 18.12
C LEU A 120 5.13 6.01 18.94
N ILE A 121 4.50 4.98 18.38
CA ILE A 121 3.38 4.25 19.01
C ILE A 121 3.78 2.89 19.60
N LYS A 122 5.07 2.54 19.58
CA LYS A 122 5.61 1.24 20.02
C LYS A 122 5.20 0.81 21.44
N ASN A 123 4.96 1.78 22.32
CA ASN A 123 4.53 1.52 23.70
C ASN A 123 3.08 1.06 23.82
N ASN A 124 2.25 1.27 22.80
CA ASN A 124 0.90 0.72 22.71
C ASN A 124 0.93 -0.50 21.77
N ILE A 125 1.02 -1.69 22.36
CA ILE A 125 1.10 -2.96 21.61
C ILE A 125 0.00 -3.11 20.56
N TYR A 126 -1.22 -2.66 20.81
CA TYR A 126 -2.33 -2.87 19.87
C TYR A 126 -2.22 -1.96 18.65
N LEU A 127 -1.95 -0.68 18.85
CA LEU A 127 -1.73 0.26 17.75
C LEU A 127 -0.45 -0.07 16.97
N TYR A 128 0.62 -0.45 17.67
CA TYR A 128 1.86 -0.86 17.04
C TYR A 128 1.71 -2.12 16.19
N THR A 129 1.02 -3.16 16.71
CA THR A 129 0.73 -4.37 15.93
C THR A 129 -0.16 -4.06 14.73
N LEU A 130 -1.21 -3.23 14.89
CA LEU A 130 -2.06 -2.80 13.78
C LEU A 130 -1.24 -2.07 12.69
N SER A 131 -0.37 -1.13 13.10
CA SER A 131 0.47 -0.37 12.18
C SER A 131 1.46 -1.25 11.41
N THR A 132 2.26 -2.03 12.13
CA THR A 132 3.27 -2.91 11.52
C THR A 132 2.66 -3.96 10.59
N ALA A 133 1.51 -4.54 10.96
CA ALA A 133 0.77 -5.48 10.11
C ALA A 133 0.19 -4.82 8.86
N THR A 134 -0.39 -3.61 8.99
CA THR A 134 -0.95 -2.85 7.86
C THR A 134 0.14 -2.46 6.86
N LEU A 135 1.26 -1.93 7.34
CA LEU A 135 2.39 -1.50 6.50
C LEU A 135 3.04 -2.70 5.79
N HIS A 136 3.15 -3.85 6.46
CA HIS A 136 3.58 -5.09 5.81
C HIS A 136 2.60 -5.54 4.72
N PHE A 137 1.29 -5.55 5.02
CA PHE A 137 0.25 -5.94 4.08
C PHE A 137 0.24 -5.08 2.82
N ILE A 138 0.29 -3.75 2.98
CA ILE A 138 0.38 -2.81 1.87
C ILE A 138 1.65 -3.06 1.06
N SER A 139 2.79 -3.27 1.71
CA SER A 139 4.03 -3.53 1.00
C SER A 139 3.98 -4.83 0.20
N LEU A 140 3.31 -5.87 0.71
CA LEU A 140 3.09 -7.12 0.00
C LEU A 140 2.23 -6.88 -1.24
N LEU A 141 1.07 -6.20 -1.07
CA LEU A 141 0.16 -5.88 -2.17
C LEU A 141 0.81 -4.99 -3.23
N LYS A 142 1.58 -3.96 -2.86
CA LYS A 142 2.30 -3.10 -3.82
C LYS A 142 3.26 -3.90 -4.69
N LEU A 143 4.00 -4.85 -4.12
CA LEU A 143 4.90 -5.70 -4.88
C LEU A 143 4.13 -6.66 -5.78
N TYR A 144 3.03 -7.22 -5.27
CA TYR A 144 2.16 -8.07 -6.06
C TYR A 144 1.57 -7.33 -7.27
N PHE A 145 1.02 -6.13 -7.10
CA PHE A 145 0.46 -5.33 -8.20
C PHE A 145 1.51 -5.01 -9.27
N ARG A 146 2.75 -4.72 -8.86
CA ARG A 146 3.87 -4.51 -9.81
C ARG A 146 4.19 -5.77 -10.61
N CYS A 147 4.18 -6.94 -9.98
CA CYS A 147 4.37 -8.22 -10.67
C CYS A 147 3.17 -8.59 -11.56
N ALA A 148 1.97 -8.21 -11.16
CA ALA A 148 0.73 -8.51 -11.88
C ALA A 148 0.48 -7.62 -13.11
N SER A 149 1.46 -6.79 -13.51
CA SER A 149 1.36 -5.84 -14.64
C SER A 149 0.17 -4.88 -14.54
N VAL A 150 -0.22 -4.52 -13.32
CA VAL A 150 -1.30 -3.56 -13.05
C VAL A 150 -0.83 -2.14 -13.37
N SER A 151 -1.64 -1.37 -14.08
CA SER A 151 -1.33 0.00 -14.48
C SER A 151 -1.47 0.95 -13.28
N ASN A 152 -0.37 1.62 -12.91
CA ASN A 152 -0.39 2.63 -11.85
C ASN A 152 -1.24 3.85 -12.27
N GLU A 153 -2.06 4.36 -11.35
CA GLU A 153 -3.03 5.46 -11.53
C GLU A 153 -4.24 5.16 -12.42
N GLU A 154 -4.27 4.01 -13.11
CA GLU A 154 -5.43 3.53 -13.86
C GLU A 154 -6.21 2.51 -13.02
N ASP A 155 -5.57 1.42 -12.63
CA ASP A 155 -6.20 0.37 -11.81
C ASP A 155 -6.05 0.68 -10.31
N VAL A 156 -4.84 1.04 -9.90
CA VAL A 156 -4.48 1.30 -8.50
C VAL A 156 -3.45 2.40 -8.39
N CYS A 157 -3.58 3.24 -7.36
CA CYS A 157 -2.61 4.29 -7.06
C CYS A 157 -1.54 3.79 -6.08
N LEU A 158 -0.33 3.48 -6.56
CA LEU A 158 0.76 2.91 -5.75
C LEU A 158 1.74 3.96 -5.18
N GLN A 159 1.63 5.21 -5.64
CA GLN A 159 2.56 6.28 -5.30
C GLN A 159 2.52 6.61 -3.82
N THR A 160 3.70 6.84 -3.27
CA THR A 160 3.91 7.35 -1.92
C THR A 160 5.00 8.41 -1.95
N GLY A 161 4.71 9.62 -1.48
CA GLY A 161 5.68 10.72 -1.45
C GLY A 161 6.77 10.59 -0.39
N HIS A 162 6.70 9.57 0.48
CA HIS A 162 7.63 9.36 1.60
C HIS A 162 8.08 7.89 1.71
N ASN A 163 9.14 7.68 2.49
CA ASN A 163 9.65 6.34 2.79
C ASN A 163 8.74 5.63 3.78
N VAL A 164 8.00 4.65 3.28
CA VAL A 164 7.17 3.77 4.11
C VAL A 164 8.05 2.69 4.76
N PRO A 165 8.03 2.53 6.09
CA PRO A 165 8.84 1.52 6.74
C PRO A 165 8.39 0.11 6.34
N SER A 166 9.37 -0.77 6.17
CA SER A 166 9.17 -2.14 5.72
C SER A 166 9.39 -3.11 6.87
N TYR A 167 8.36 -3.87 7.26
CA TYR A 167 8.46 -4.89 8.29
C TYR A 167 8.60 -6.29 7.69
N ASP A 168 9.44 -7.11 8.33
CA ASP A 168 9.58 -8.53 8.02
C ASP A 168 8.33 -9.32 8.44
N ARG A 169 8.04 -10.40 7.70
CA ARG A 169 6.88 -11.26 7.96
C ARG A 169 6.93 -11.90 9.35
N THR A 170 8.10 -12.40 9.74
CA THR A 170 8.30 -13.09 11.02
C THR A 170 8.04 -12.15 12.19
N PHE A 171 8.54 -10.91 12.05
CA PHE A 171 8.34 -9.85 13.03
C PHE A 171 6.84 -9.52 13.20
N VAL A 172 6.12 -9.31 12.09
CA VAL A 172 4.69 -9.00 12.11
C VAL A 172 3.87 -10.15 12.70
N SER A 173 4.16 -11.39 12.32
CA SER A 173 3.48 -12.58 12.85
C SER A 173 3.70 -12.74 14.36
N THR A 174 4.90 -12.43 14.84
CA THR A 174 5.22 -12.41 16.28
C THR A 174 4.40 -11.35 17.01
N ASN A 175 4.37 -10.11 16.50
CA ASN A 175 3.59 -9.02 17.09
C ASN A 175 2.08 -9.32 17.15
N LEU A 176 1.54 -9.96 16.10
CA LEU A 176 0.14 -10.41 16.06
C LEU A 176 -0.13 -11.48 17.11
N THR A 177 0.73 -12.50 17.17
CA THR A 177 0.63 -13.59 18.16
C THR A 177 0.68 -13.05 19.59
N ASP A 178 1.60 -12.14 19.88
CA ASP A 178 1.76 -11.52 21.19
C ASP A 178 0.56 -10.65 21.57
N ALA A 179 0.04 -9.84 20.64
CA ALA A 179 -1.16 -9.03 20.86
C ALA A 179 -2.39 -9.90 21.15
N ILE A 180 -2.59 -10.97 20.37
CA ILE A 180 -3.66 -11.95 20.54
C ILE A 180 -3.52 -12.67 21.89
N ALA A 181 -2.32 -13.14 22.23
CA ALA A 181 -2.06 -13.82 23.51
C ALA A 181 -2.33 -12.89 24.70
N LYS A 182 -1.90 -11.63 24.61
CA LYS A 182 -2.17 -10.61 25.63
C LYS A 182 -3.67 -10.37 25.79
N LEU A 183 -4.44 -10.20 24.70
CA LEU A 183 -5.89 -10.02 24.76
C LEU A 183 -6.59 -11.23 25.39
N ARG A 184 -6.20 -12.45 25.00
CA ARG A 184 -6.74 -13.69 25.58
C ARG A 184 -6.45 -13.80 27.08
N LYS A 185 -5.29 -13.32 27.54
CA LYS A 185 -4.96 -13.25 28.98
C LYS A 185 -5.81 -12.19 29.68
N THR A 186 -5.93 -10.99 29.10
CA THR A 186 -6.75 -9.90 29.65
C THR A 186 -8.20 -10.34 29.81
N LEU A 187 -8.78 -11.03 28.83
CA LEU A 187 -10.16 -11.54 28.88
C LEU A 187 -10.44 -12.51 30.05
N ARG A 188 -9.44 -13.27 30.49
CA ARG A 188 -9.55 -14.19 31.65
C ARG A 188 -9.46 -13.44 32.99
N GLY A 189 -9.03 -12.19 32.98
CA GLY A 189 -8.93 -11.35 34.17
C GLY A 189 -10.27 -10.86 34.71
N ASN A 190 -10.19 -10.12 35.81
CA ASN A 190 -11.33 -9.47 36.44
C ASN A 190 -11.66 -8.14 35.75
N ASN A 191 -12.32 -8.22 34.59
CA ASN A 191 -12.87 -7.05 33.90
C ASN A 191 -14.39 -7.01 34.01
N THR A 192 -14.95 -5.82 33.86
CA THR A 192 -16.41 -5.63 33.74
C THR A 192 -16.96 -6.32 32.49
N ALA A 193 -18.28 -6.56 32.45
CA ALA A 193 -18.92 -7.17 31.30
C ALA A 193 -18.69 -6.35 30.01
N THR A 194 -18.79 -5.01 30.11
CA THR A 194 -18.54 -4.09 28.98
C THR A 194 -17.12 -4.20 28.47
N GLU A 195 -16.11 -4.13 29.34
CA GLU A 195 -14.70 -4.26 28.95
C GLU A 195 -14.42 -5.62 28.31
N LYS A 196 -15.03 -6.70 28.82
CA LYS A 196 -14.89 -8.04 28.19
C LYS A 196 -15.42 -8.04 26.76
N HIS A 197 -16.55 -7.40 26.49
CA HIS A 197 -17.07 -7.29 25.13
C HIS A 197 -16.15 -6.46 24.22
N GLU A 198 -15.59 -5.35 24.70
CA GLU A 198 -14.62 -4.55 23.95
C GLU A 198 -13.33 -5.33 23.65
N PHE A 199 -12.73 -5.97 24.64
CA PHE A 199 -11.55 -6.81 24.42
C PHE A 199 -11.82 -7.99 23.48
N GLN A 200 -13.02 -8.57 23.54
CA GLN A 200 -13.43 -9.63 22.64
C GLN A 200 -13.60 -9.11 21.20
N ALA A 201 -14.17 -7.92 21.02
CA ALA A 201 -14.30 -7.26 19.72
C ALA A 201 -12.93 -6.93 19.11
N LEU A 202 -11.99 -6.45 19.92
CA LEU A 202 -10.61 -6.19 19.49
C LEU A 202 -9.86 -7.49 19.16
N LEU A 203 -10.06 -8.55 19.93
CA LEU A 203 -9.46 -9.87 19.65
C LEU A 203 -9.89 -10.40 18.28
N ILE A 204 -11.18 -10.34 17.95
CA ILE A 204 -11.71 -10.80 16.66
C ILE A 204 -11.01 -10.10 15.49
N ARG A 205 -10.71 -8.80 15.63
CA ARG A 205 -10.04 -8.00 14.60
C ARG A 205 -8.59 -8.43 14.36
N PHE A 206 -7.83 -8.70 15.42
CA PHE A 206 -6.48 -9.23 15.28
C PHE A 206 -6.47 -10.67 14.74
N GLU A 207 -7.43 -11.51 15.15
CA GLU A 207 -7.57 -12.87 14.61
C GLU A 207 -7.94 -12.84 13.12
N PHE A 208 -8.84 -11.94 12.71
CA PHE A 208 -9.14 -11.68 11.30
C PHE A 208 -7.89 -11.28 10.53
N PHE A 209 -7.11 -10.31 11.02
CA PHE A 209 -5.94 -9.84 10.31
C PHE A 209 -4.83 -10.89 10.23
N SER A 210 -4.65 -11.70 11.29
CA SER A 210 -3.74 -12.85 11.25
C SER A 210 -4.15 -13.85 10.17
N SER A 211 -5.42 -14.26 10.13
CA SER A 211 -5.93 -15.17 9.10
C SER A 211 -5.85 -14.57 7.70
N LEU A 212 -6.06 -13.26 7.54
CA LEU A 212 -5.94 -12.56 6.27
C LEU A 212 -4.49 -12.64 5.75
N LEU A 213 -3.51 -12.31 6.59
CA LEU A 213 -2.09 -12.42 6.21
C LEU A 213 -1.67 -13.86 5.95
N GLU A 214 -2.17 -14.83 6.72
CA GLU A 214 -1.90 -16.26 6.45
C GLU A 214 -2.49 -16.71 5.11
N MET A 215 -3.71 -16.26 4.77
CA MET A 215 -4.33 -16.55 3.47
C MET A 215 -3.47 -16.04 2.32
N PHE A 216 -3.00 -14.78 2.39
CA PHE A 216 -2.15 -14.21 1.36
C PHE A 216 -0.79 -14.91 1.26
N ASP A 217 -0.22 -15.40 2.35
CA ASP A 217 1.02 -16.18 2.32
C ASP A 217 0.88 -17.53 1.62
N PHE A 218 -0.32 -18.10 1.59
CA PHE A 218 -0.61 -19.31 0.80
C PHE A 218 -0.86 -19.01 -0.67
N LEU A 219 -1.28 -17.78 -1.01
CA LEU A 219 -1.62 -17.39 -2.39
C LEU A 219 -0.47 -16.69 -3.11
N LEU A 220 0.37 -15.95 -2.38
CA LEU A 220 1.37 -15.06 -2.92
C LEU A 220 2.79 -15.44 -2.47
N PRO A 221 3.80 -15.26 -3.35
CA PRO A 221 5.19 -15.45 -2.98
C PRO A 221 5.61 -14.51 -1.86
N SER A 222 6.69 -14.89 -1.17
CA SER A 222 7.29 -14.05 -0.15
C SER A 222 7.67 -12.67 -0.72
N LYS A 223 7.72 -11.66 0.14
CA LYS A 223 8.18 -10.31 -0.22
C LYS A 223 9.56 -10.33 -0.91
N GLY A 224 10.48 -11.17 -0.43
CA GLY A 224 11.81 -11.31 -1.00
C GLY A 224 11.76 -11.88 -2.43
N THR A 225 10.94 -12.91 -2.64
CA THR A 225 10.69 -13.48 -3.97
C THR A 225 10.12 -12.44 -4.93
N LEU A 226 9.08 -11.71 -4.52
CA LEU A 226 8.46 -10.67 -5.36
C LEU A 226 9.45 -9.54 -5.70
N TYR A 227 10.34 -9.19 -4.78
CA TYR A 227 11.39 -8.19 -5.05
C TYR A 227 12.36 -8.66 -6.14
N LEU A 228 12.80 -9.91 -6.09
CA LEU A 228 13.69 -10.49 -7.11
C LEU A 228 12.99 -10.57 -8.48
N LEU A 229 11.71 -10.97 -8.51
CA LEU A 229 10.91 -10.99 -9.73
C LEU A 229 10.75 -9.59 -10.33
N ASN A 230 10.44 -8.59 -9.50
CA ASN A 230 10.34 -7.20 -9.94
C ASN A 230 11.68 -6.63 -10.43
N ALA A 231 12.82 -7.19 -9.97
CA ALA A 231 14.14 -6.84 -10.47
C ALA A 231 14.53 -7.54 -11.79
N GLY A 232 13.64 -8.35 -12.37
CA GLY A 232 13.87 -9.07 -13.62
C GLY A 232 14.68 -10.36 -13.49
N ILE A 233 14.82 -10.90 -12.27
CA ILE A 233 15.47 -12.20 -12.05
C ILE A 233 14.50 -13.29 -12.48
N ASN A 234 14.99 -14.24 -13.29
CA ASN A 234 14.20 -15.33 -13.81
C ASN A 234 13.64 -16.21 -12.69
N GLU A 235 12.36 -16.60 -12.81
CA GLU A 235 11.70 -17.53 -11.88
C GLU A 235 12.48 -18.83 -11.68
N THR A 236 13.22 -19.30 -12.68
CA THR A 236 14.03 -20.53 -12.61
C THR A 236 15.25 -20.44 -11.69
N GLU A 237 15.69 -19.21 -11.36
CA GLU A 237 16.80 -18.94 -10.43
C GLU A 237 16.32 -18.71 -9.00
N ILE A 238 15.00 -18.65 -8.81
CA ILE A 238 14.33 -18.45 -7.54
C ILE A 238 13.67 -19.77 -7.14
N ASP A 239 13.60 -20.07 -5.85
CA ASP A 239 12.82 -21.23 -5.39
C ASP A 239 11.34 -21.03 -5.81
N PRO A 240 10.76 -21.89 -6.67
CA PRO A 240 9.46 -21.65 -7.23
C PRO A 240 8.39 -21.66 -6.12
N PHE A 241 7.73 -20.53 -5.94
CA PHE A 241 6.58 -20.45 -5.05
C PHE A 241 5.38 -21.17 -5.67
N ILE A 242 4.85 -22.15 -4.96
CA ILE A 242 3.64 -22.88 -5.35
C ILE A 242 2.50 -22.44 -4.43
N PRO A 243 1.44 -21.82 -4.97
CA PRO A 243 0.27 -21.47 -4.18
C PRO A 243 -0.39 -22.70 -3.55
N ASN A 244 -0.80 -22.59 -2.29
CA ASN A 244 -1.51 -23.63 -1.56
C ASN A 244 -2.99 -23.25 -1.43
N LEU A 245 -3.77 -23.55 -2.48
CA LEU A 245 -5.19 -23.19 -2.57
C LEU A 245 -6.02 -23.79 -1.44
N TYR A 246 -5.72 -25.02 -1.00
CA TYR A 246 -6.42 -25.67 0.10
C TYR A 246 -6.24 -24.90 1.42
N SER A 247 -5.00 -24.58 1.80
CA SER A 247 -4.71 -23.87 3.05
C SER A 247 -5.16 -22.41 2.98
N ALA A 248 -5.07 -21.78 1.79
CA ALA A 248 -5.67 -20.48 1.53
C ALA A 248 -7.19 -20.52 1.75
N GLY A 249 -7.88 -21.54 1.24
CA GLY A 249 -9.31 -21.75 1.45
C GLY A 249 -9.69 -21.91 2.93
N GLU A 250 -8.92 -22.66 3.72
CA GLU A 250 -9.16 -22.78 5.17
C GLU A 250 -9.04 -21.42 5.88
N GLN A 251 -8.03 -20.61 5.52
CA GLN A 251 -7.86 -19.28 6.10
C GLN A 251 -8.92 -18.30 5.62
N LEU A 252 -9.37 -18.40 4.35
CA LEU A 252 -10.48 -17.61 3.82
C LEU A 252 -11.77 -17.86 4.62
N GLN A 253 -12.10 -19.12 4.93
CA GLN A 253 -13.28 -19.44 5.74
C GLN A 253 -13.20 -18.82 7.14
N LYS A 254 -12.01 -18.81 7.76
CA LYS A 254 -11.79 -18.09 9.02
C LYS A 254 -11.97 -16.59 8.85
N CYS A 255 -11.45 -16.00 7.76
CA CYS A 255 -11.64 -14.58 7.46
C CYS A 255 -13.12 -14.23 7.35
N LEU A 256 -13.91 -14.98 6.58
CA LEU A 256 -15.36 -14.78 6.43
C LEU A 256 -16.10 -14.96 7.78
N HIS A 257 -15.69 -15.93 8.59
CA HIS A 257 -16.25 -16.12 9.93
C HIS A 257 -15.97 -14.92 10.85
N PHE A 258 -14.72 -14.46 10.91
CA PHE A 258 -14.36 -13.31 11.73
C PHE A 258 -14.98 -12.02 11.21
N HIS A 259 -15.06 -11.83 9.88
CA HIS A 259 -15.72 -10.70 9.25
C HIS A 259 -17.16 -10.51 9.75
N LYS A 260 -17.97 -11.58 9.73
CA LYS A 260 -19.34 -11.57 10.26
C LYS A 260 -19.40 -11.14 11.73
N ARG A 261 -18.42 -11.59 12.53
CA ARG A 261 -18.29 -11.21 13.94
C ARG A 261 -17.81 -9.77 14.14
N ILE A 262 -16.98 -9.23 13.24
CA ILE A 262 -16.59 -7.82 13.25
C ILE A 262 -17.81 -6.94 13.05
N LEU A 263 -18.63 -7.22 12.02
CA LEU A 263 -19.87 -6.49 11.76
C LEU A 263 -20.81 -6.53 12.97
N ALA A 264 -20.97 -7.69 13.62
CA ALA A 264 -21.78 -7.83 14.83
C ALA A 264 -21.22 -7.08 16.05
N THR A 265 -19.93 -6.71 16.03
CA THR A 265 -19.22 -6.07 17.16
C THR A 265 -18.74 -4.66 16.85
N ILE A 266 -19.11 -4.07 15.71
CA ILE A 266 -18.69 -2.73 15.29
C ILE A 266 -19.11 -1.64 16.29
N ASN A 267 -20.26 -1.84 16.95
CA ASN A 267 -20.81 -0.91 17.94
C ASN A 267 -20.00 -0.83 19.25
N PHE A 268 -19.10 -1.79 19.49
CA PHE A 268 -18.16 -1.71 20.62
C PHE A 268 -17.01 -0.75 20.35
N GLY A 269 -16.83 -0.29 19.10
CA GLY A 269 -15.94 0.80 18.76
C GLY A 269 -16.52 2.17 19.13
N LYS A 270 -15.66 3.19 19.21
CA LYS A 270 -16.07 4.59 19.28
C LYS A 270 -16.95 4.88 18.07
N GLN A 271 -18.06 5.56 18.32
CA GLN A 271 -19.02 5.92 17.27
C GLN A 271 -18.82 7.39 16.89
N PRO A 272 -19.07 7.74 15.62
CA PRO A 272 -19.01 9.13 15.19
C PRO A 272 -19.99 9.98 16.02
N PRO A 273 -19.66 11.26 16.26
CA PRO A 273 -20.61 12.22 16.79
C PRO A 273 -21.90 12.28 15.96
N LYS A 274 -23.03 12.65 16.57
CA LYS A 274 -24.38 12.54 15.97
C LYS A 274 -24.56 13.27 14.63
N ASP A 275 -23.72 14.26 14.34
CA ASP A 275 -23.80 15.10 13.13
C ASP A 275 -22.63 14.85 12.16
N GLU A 276 -21.74 13.93 12.50
CA GLU A 276 -20.57 13.63 11.67
C GLU A 276 -20.80 12.37 10.84
N ARG A 277 -20.40 12.45 9.58
CA ARG A 277 -20.39 11.28 8.71
C ARG A 277 -19.25 10.36 9.14
N ASP A 278 -19.50 9.05 9.12
CA ASP A 278 -18.48 8.03 9.35
C ASP A 278 -17.55 7.92 8.13
N SER A 279 -16.94 9.04 7.72
CA SER A 279 -16.11 9.22 6.55
C SER A 279 -14.99 10.20 6.92
N LEU A 280 -13.80 10.09 6.33
CA LEU A 280 -12.60 10.90 6.69
C LEU A 280 -12.01 10.63 8.08
N PHE A 281 -12.83 10.21 9.03
CA PHE A 281 -12.43 9.71 10.37
C PHE A 281 -11.74 10.73 11.28
N ASP A 282 -11.79 12.02 10.98
CA ASP A 282 -11.13 13.08 11.76
C ASP A 282 -11.55 13.14 13.25
N TRP A 283 -12.72 12.60 13.59
CA TRP A 283 -13.19 12.40 14.98
C TRP A 283 -12.42 11.36 15.79
N LEU A 284 -11.57 10.57 15.13
CA LEU A 284 -10.60 9.68 15.77
C LEU A 284 -9.29 10.41 16.05
N SER A 285 -8.72 10.19 17.23
CA SER A 285 -7.45 10.82 17.60
C SER A 285 -6.30 10.41 16.69
N THR A 286 -6.38 9.23 16.07
CA THR A 286 -5.34 8.67 15.19
C THR A 286 -5.47 9.09 13.73
N PHE A 287 -6.52 9.80 13.32
CA PHE A 287 -6.75 10.17 11.92
C PHE A 287 -6.68 11.68 11.70
N ASP A 288 -6.13 12.05 10.56
CA ASP A 288 -6.12 13.42 10.03
C ASP A 288 -6.18 13.34 8.51
N SER A 289 -7.31 13.78 7.94
CA SER A 289 -7.57 13.79 6.51
C SER A 289 -6.60 14.68 5.73
N ASN A 290 -5.87 15.57 6.40
CA ASN A 290 -4.88 16.45 5.80
C ASN A 290 -3.44 15.92 5.90
N THR A 291 -3.22 14.74 6.47
CA THR A 291 -1.87 14.17 6.65
C THR A 291 -1.10 14.07 5.31
N TYR A 292 -1.80 13.77 4.22
CA TYR A 292 -1.19 13.64 2.90
C TYR A 292 -0.55 14.94 2.40
N LEU A 293 -0.99 16.12 2.88
CA LEU A 293 -0.43 17.40 2.46
C LEU A 293 1.02 17.58 2.90
N TYR A 294 1.49 16.83 3.91
CA TYR A 294 2.89 16.79 4.31
C TYR A 294 3.68 15.68 3.62
N MET A 295 3.00 14.58 3.34
CA MET A 295 3.65 13.32 2.99
C MET A 295 3.66 13.04 1.49
N SER A 296 2.76 13.68 0.75
CA SER A 296 2.64 13.51 -0.69
C SER A 296 3.56 14.47 -1.43
N THR A 297 3.93 14.07 -2.64
CA THR A 297 4.58 14.97 -3.59
C THR A 297 3.65 16.12 -3.93
N ALA A 298 4.21 17.27 -4.29
CA ALA A 298 3.43 18.40 -4.79
C ALA A 298 2.45 17.90 -5.86
N GLY A 299 1.16 18.17 -5.66
CA GLY A 299 0.09 17.67 -6.50
C GLY A 299 -1.14 18.56 -6.38
N LEU A 300 -2.07 18.38 -7.31
CA LEU A 300 -3.34 19.10 -7.26
C LEU A 300 -4.12 18.73 -5.99
N PRO A 301 -4.74 19.69 -5.30
CA PRO A 301 -5.69 19.42 -4.23
C PRO A 301 -6.76 18.43 -4.70
N ARG A 302 -6.96 17.33 -3.96
CA ARG A 302 -8.01 16.34 -4.25
C ARG A 302 -8.98 16.27 -3.10
N LYS A 303 -10.28 16.24 -3.43
CA LYS A 303 -11.31 16.00 -2.43
C LYS A 303 -11.30 14.52 -2.06
N LEU A 304 -10.87 14.23 -0.84
CA LEU A 304 -10.82 12.86 -0.32
C LEU A 304 -12.22 12.25 -0.20
N GLN A 305 -12.39 11.05 -0.77
CA GLN A 305 -13.61 10.26 -0.66
C GLN A 305 -13.24 8.88 -0.13
N LEU A 306 -13.46 8.67 1.17
CA LEU A 306 -13.26 7.38 1.82
C LEU A 306 -14.58 6.68 2.03
N PHE A 307 -14.57 5.37 1.91
CA PHE A 307 -15.65 4.53 2.41
C PHE A 307 -15.85 4.74 3.90
N SER A 308 -17.10 4.64 4.32
CA SER A 308 -17.40 4.44 5.74
C SER A 308 -16.90 3.09 6.25
N ARG A 309 -16.86 2.91 7.57
CA ARG A 309 -16.45 1.63 8.16
C ARG A 309 -17.29 0.46 7.66
N LEU A 310 -18.59 0.66 7.49
CA LEU A 310 -19.51 -0.38 6.98
C LEU A 310 -19.31 -0.64 5.48
N GLU A 311 -19.20 0.41 4.67
CA GLU A 311 -18.95 0.27 3.22
C GLU A 311 -17.59 -0.39 2.96
N GLY A 312 -16.55 -0.01 3.72
CA GLY A 312 -15.23 -0.59 3.61
C GLY A 312 -15.23 -2.08 3.95
N TYR A 313 -15.94 -2.47 5.02
CA TYR A 313 -16.13 -3.89 5.33
C TYR A 313 -16.92 -4.62 4.26
N LYS A 314 -17.96 -4.00 3.67
CA LYS A 314 -18.70 -4.62 2.57
C LYS A 314 -17.80 -4.88 1.35
N TYR A 315 -16.98 -3.90 0.97
CA TYR A 315 -15.99 -4.06 -0.10
C TYR A 315 -15.00 -5.21 0.18
N ILE A 316 -14.54 -5.33 1.43
CA ILE A 316 -13.66 -6.43 1.85
C ILE A 316 -14.38 -7.78 1.76
N GLU A 317 -15.65 -7.86 2.16
CA GLU A 317 -16.46 -9.07 2.02
C GLU A 317 -16.54 -9.51 0.55
N ASP A 318 -16.90 -8.59 -0.34
CA ASP A 318 -17.03 -8.85 -1.78
C ASP A 318 -15.68 -9.29 -2.38
N THR A 319 -14.57 -8.70 -1.91
CA THR A 319 -13.21 -9.08 -2.31
C THR A 319 -12.86 -10.49 -1.82
N LEU A 320 -13.19 -10.84 -0.57
CA LEU A 320 -12.95 -12.17 -0.01
C LEU A 320 -13.78 -13.25 -0.74
N GLU A 321 -15.03 -12.93 -1.09
CA GLU A 321 -15.89 -13.82 -1.90
C GLU A 321 -15.28 -14.04 -3.29
N THR A 322 -14.81 -12.97 -3.94
CA THR A 322 -14.11 -13.04 -5.23
C THR A 322 -12.84 -13.91 -5.14
N ILE A 323 -12.02 -13.74 -4.10
CA ILE A 323 -10.85 -14.61 -3.85
C ILE A 323 -11.29 -16.07 -3.67
N GLY A 324 -12.41 -16.30 -2.99
CA GLY A 324 -13.00 -17.63 -2.83
C GLY A 324 -13.39 -18.28 -4.15
N GLU A 325 -14.04 -17.53 -5.04
CA GLU A 325 -14.36 -18.01 -6.39
C GLU A 325 -13.10 -18.39 -7.16
N ILE A 326 -12.03 -17.61 -7.06
CA ILE A 326 -10.74 -17.92 -7.69
C ILE A 326 -10.16 -19.21 -7.11
N ILE A 327 -10.08 -19.34 -5.78
CA ILE A 327 -9.55 -20.54 -5.12
C ILE A 327 -10.31 -21.81 -5.53
N MET A 328 -11.63 -21.72 -5.69
CA MET A 328 -12.48 -22.86 -6.03
C MET A 328 -12.51 -23.20 -7.53
N SER A 329 -12.20 -22.24 -8.40
CA SER A 329 -12.29 -22.39 -9.85
C SER A 329 -10.95 -22.71 -10.51
N VAL A 330 -9.84 -22.29 -9.90
CA VAL A 330 -8.50 -22.57 -10.41
C VAL A 330 -8.19 -24.06 -10.27
N PRO A 331 -7.84 -24.76 -11.35
CA PRO A 331 -7.53 -26.19 -11.28
C PRO A 331 -6.31 -26.49 -10.42
N ASP A 332 -6.31 -27.64 -9.73
CA ASP A 332 -5.22 -28.08 -8.84
C ASP A 332 -3.85 -28.22 -9.52
N TYR A 333 -3.80 -28.30 -10.85
CA TYR A 333 -2.54 -28.35 -11.61
C TYR A 333 -1.88 -26.97 -11.76
N VAL A 334 -2.55 -25.88 -11.38
CA VAL A 334 -1.99 -24.53 -11.42
C VAL A 334 -1.05 -24.34 -10.25
N THR A 335 0.26 -24.38 -10.55
CA THR A 335 1.31 -24.35 -9.53
C THR A 335 2.03 -23.01 -9.42
N THR A 336 1.56 -21.95 -10.10
CA THR A 336 2.21 -20.63 -10.07
C THR A 336 1.20 -19.52 -9.79
N THR A 337 1.67 -18.46 -9.15
CA THR A 337 0.87 -17.25 -8.90
C THR A 337 0.35 -16.64 -10.21
N TRP A 338 1.15 -16.66 -11.27
CA TRP A 338 0.72 -16.20 -12.59
C TRP A 338 -0.33 -17.12 -13.21
N GLY A 339 -0.22 -18.43 -13.00
CA GLY A 339 -1.22 -19.39 -13.41
C GLY A 339 -2.58 -19.15 -12.76
N ILE A 340 -2.62 -18.69 -11.50
CA ILE A 340 -3.87 -18.26 -10.84
C ILE A 340 -4.51 -17.10 -11.61
N LEU A 341 -3.71 -16.11 -12.02
CA LEU A 341 -4.21 -14.92 -12.73
C LEU A 341 -4.74 -15.27 -14.13
N VAL A 342 -4.00 -16.10 -14.88
CA VAL A 342 -4.36 -16.48 -16.26
C VAL A 342 -5.54 -17.45 -16.33
N ASN A 343 -5.69 -18.32 -15.33
CA ASN A 343 -6.79 -19.30 -15.28
C ASN A 343 -7.97 -18.79 -14.44
N ASN A 344 -8.02 -17.49 -14.15
CA ASN A 344 -9.13 -16.89 -13.43
C ASN A 344 -10.37 -16.77 -14.35
N PRO A 345 -11.48 -17.45 -14.05
CA PRO A 345 -12.68 -17.43 -14.89
C PRO A 345 -13.34 -16.06 -15.00
N ILE A 346 -13.07 -15.14 -14.07
CA ILE A 346 -13.58 -13.75 -14.10
C ILE A 346 -12.90 -12.96 -15.22
N TYR A 347 -11.62 -13.25 -15.51
CA TYR A 347 -10.87 -12.61 -16.59
C TYR A 347 -11.37 -13.02 -17.98
N ASP A 348 -11.87 -14.26 -18.12
CA ASP A 348 -12.39 -14.79 -19.38
C ASP A 348 -13.75 -14.18 -19.79
N GLN A 349 -14.43 -13.43 -18.90
CA GLN A 349 -15.69 -12.75 -19.20
C GLN A 349 -15.53 -11.32 -19.74
N ASN A 350 -14.35 -10.70 -19.59
CA ASN A 350 -14.04 -9.37 -20.12
C ASN A 350 -13.21 -9.48 -21.41
N SER A 351 -13.90 -9.58 -22.54
CA SER A 351 -13.38 -9.97 -23.86
C SER A 351 -12.58 -8.90 -24.63
N ASP A 352 -11.71 -8.12 -23.98
CA ASP A 352 -10.84 -7.14 -24.65
C ASP A 352 -9.33 -7.39 -24.49
N VAL A 353 -8.92 -8.46 -23.78
CA VAL A 353 -7.49 -8.78 -23.53
C VAL A 353 -7.10 -10.17 -24.06
N GLN A 354 -7.60 -10.57 -25.23
CA GLN A 354 -7.24 -11.85 -25.87
C GLN A 354 -5.87 -11.85 -26.58
N GLU A 355 -5.19 -10.70 -26.73
CA GLU A 355 -3.93 -10.62 -27.50
C GLU A 355 -2.66 -11.08 -26.77
N LEU A 356 -2.73 -11.46 -25.48
CA LEU A 356 -1.56 -11.95 -24.72
C LEU A 356 -1.47 -13.48 -24.58
N ARG A 357 -2.28 -14.25 -25.33
CA ARG A 357 -2.13 -15.71 -25.41
C ARG A 357 -1.03 -16.08 -26.41
N ASP A 358 0.23 -16.13 -25.97
CA ASP A 358 1.25 -16.92 -26.68
C ASP A 358 1.04 -18.42 -26.32
N PRO A 359 0.69 -19.30 -27.28
CA PRO A 359 0.40 -20.71 -27.00
C PRO A 359 1.63 -21.53 -26.55
N SER A 360 2.83 -20.94 -26.55
CA SER A 360 4.08 -21.65 -26.32
C SER A 360 4.40 -21.97 -24.85
N ILE A 361 3.68 -21.41 -23.88
CA ILE A 361 3.99 -21.61 -22.45
C ILE A 361 3.40 -22.91 -21.86
N SER A 362 2.48 -23.59 -22.57
CA SER A 362 1.82 -24.80 -22.05
C SER A 362 2.54 -26.12 -22.30
N GLN A 363 3.74 -26.14 -22.92
CA GLN A 363 4.49 -27.39 -23.13
C GLN A 363 6.01 -27.24 -22.94
N ILE A 364 6.47 -27.15 -21.69
CA ILE A 364 7.88 -27.45 -21.39
C ILE A 364 8.03 -28.98 -21.29
N LYS A 365 8.28 -29.62 -22.44
CA LYS A 365 8.94 -30.94 -22.48
C LYS A 365 10.44 -30.74 -22.27
N GLY A 366 11.06 -31.61 -21.48
CA GLY A 366 12.49 -31.56 -21.12
C GLY A 366 13.44 -31.45 -22.32
N PRO A 367 14.70 -31.04 -22.09
CA PRO A 367 15.58 -30.57 -23.16
C PRO A 367 15.93 -31.69 -24.15
N PRO A 368 15.75 -31.49 -25.47
CA PRO A 368 16.28 -32.42 -26.46
C PRO A 368 17.79 -32.22 -26.62
N SER A 369 18.51 -33.33 -26.74
CA SER A 369 19.94 -33.40 -26.95
C SER A 369 20.36 -32.69 -28.25
N ARG A 370 21.31 -31.75 -28.15
CA ARG A 370 21.89 -31.05 -29.31
C ARG A 370 22.72 -32.03 -30.16
N LYS A 371 22.18 -32.41 -31.31
CA LYS A 371 22.96 -32.88 -32.47
C LYS A 371 22.69 -31.97 -33.66
N GLY A 372 23.77 -31.46 -34.23
CA GLY A 372 23.78 -30.79 -35.54
C GLY A 372 23.67 -29.27 -35.43
N TRP A 373 24.70 -28.61 -35.94
CA TRP A 373 24.78 -27.31 -36.64
C TRP A 373 26.16 -26.72 -36.32
N ILE A 374 27.16 -27.37 -36.91
CA ILE A 374 28.50 -26.83 -37.12
C ILE A 374 28.35 -25.92 -38.34
N GLY A 375 28.45 -24.61 -38.13
CA GLY A 375 28.74 -23.64 -39.19
C GLY A 375 30.24 -23.33 -39.13
N ASP A 376 30.94 -23.58 -40.23
CA ASP A 376 32.38 -23.43 -40.36
C ASP A 376 32.85 -21.97 -40.18
N PRO A 377 34.05 -21.74 -39.60
CA PRO A 377 34.62 -20.40 -39.42
C PRO A 377 35.21 -19.85 -40.73
N PRO A 378 35.24 -18.51 -40.92
CA PRO A 378 35.77 -17.92 -42.15
C PRO A 378 37.28 -18.09 -42.27
N SER A 379 37.71 -18.59 -43.43
CA SER A 379 39.09 -18.84 -43.81
C SER A 379 39.90 -17.56 -44.04
N LEU A 380 40.99 -17.39 -43.29
CA LEU A 380 42.09 -16.46 -43.58
C LEU A 380 42.86 -16.94 -44.82
N ALA A 381 42.61 -16.32 -45.98
CA ALA A 381 43.43 -16.48 -47.16
C ALA A 381 44.52 -15.40 -47.22
N ASN A 382 45.74 -15.86 -47.40
CA ASN A 382 46.99 -15.12 -47.32
C ASN A 382 47.49 -14.82 -48.74
N LYS A 383 48.33 -13.75 -48.85
CA LYS A 383 49.39 -13.48 -49.85
C LYS A 383 49.01 -12.70 -51.14
N PRO A 384 49.97 -11.99 -51.80
CA PRO A 384 51.43 -12.12 -51.67
C PRO A 384 52.27 -10.84 -51.50
N LYS A 385 53.54 -11.09 -51.18
CA LYS A 385 54.70 -10.19 -51.31
C LYS A 385 54.79 -9.58 -52.72
N LYS A 386 55.00 -8.26 -52.78
CA LYS A 386 56.15 -7.62 -53.43
C LYS A 386 56.30 -6.20 -52.90
#